data_AF-A0A521J986-F1
#
_entry.id   AF-A0A521J986-F1
#
_cell.length_a   1.000
_cell.length_b   1.000
_cell.length_c   1.000
_cell.angle_alpha   90.00
_cell.angle_beta   90.00
_cell.angle_gamma   90.00
#
_symmetry.space_group_name_H-M   'P 1'
#
loop_
_entity.id
_entity.type
_entity.pdbx_description
1 polymer ?
#
loop_
_entity_poly.entity_id
_entity_poly.type
_entity_poly.pdbx_seq_one_letter_code
_entity_poly.pdbx_strand_id
1 'polypeptide(L)'
;MKRRRVFIILAGIIGVLILLVIINFTPKLSLANAKMSVFVGDWVNVYYEKEKEAARDTFELADERAKELAELLGLSEKQDIRIYIYDNQKTMQSKKYGFIALALGLDWYIGDNIGTDVLLTSPANPGKVHDYENNKNAVLHEIVHAYNHILNDNMTYWVDNGLAGYLSGQNPGDIRGYGTIPTLEQTQIKGLTAPVKFTNFNGYAYSYTYIEYLNDTYSWDSIREFAKTGDYKAAFGADEQDIYDAWVEYLGVRHH
;
A
#
# COMPACT_ATOMS: atom_id res chain seq x y z
N MET A 1 -10.01 -55.10 -6.62
CA MET A 1 -8.69 -54.61 -6.13
C MET A 1 -7.99 -53.63 -7.08
N LYS A 2 -7.80 -53.92 -8.38
CA LYS A 2 -7.09 -53.02 -9.33
C LYS A 2 -7.70 -51.61 -9.43
N ARG A 3 -9.02 -51.48 -9.59
CA ARG A 3 -9.71 -50.17 -9.71
C ARG A 3 -9.56 -49.26 -8.48
N ARG A 4 -9.60 -49.82 -7.27
CA ARG A 4 -9.40 -49.06 -6.01
C ARG A 4 -7.97 -48.52 -5.90
N ARG A 5 -6.96 -49.30 -6.30
CA ARG A 5 -5.57 -48.85 -6.33
C ARG A 5 -5.34 -47.75 -7.38
N VAL A 6 -5.93 -47.89 -8.57
CA VAL A 6 -5.86 -46.85 -9.62
C VAL A 6 -6.52 -45.54 -9.18
N PHE A 7 -7.68 -45.61 -8.51
CA PHE A 7 -8.37 -44.42 -7.99
C PHE A 7 -7.55 -43.71 -6.91
N ILE A 8 -6.93 -44.44 -5.97
CA ILE A 8 -6.06 -43.86 -4.94
C ILE A 8 -4.84 -43.17 -5.55
N ILE A 9 -4.22 -43.78 -6.57
CA ILE A 9 -3.08 -43.18 -7.28
C ILE A 9 -3.50 -41.90 -8.01
N LEU A 10 -4.63 -41.93 -8.74
CA LEU A 10 -5.15 -40.75 -9.44
C LEU A 10 -5.53 -39.63 -8.47
N ALA A 11 -6.20 -39.94 -7.36
CA ALA A 11 -6.52 -38.97 -6.32
C ALA A 11 -5.26 -38.37 -5.67
N GLY A 12 -4.22 -39.19 -5.46
CA GLY A 12 -2.91 -38.71 -4.99
C GLY A 12 -2.23 -37.77 -5.99
N ILE A 13 -2.25 -38.09 -7.28
CA ILE A 13 -1.70 -37.24 -8.34
C ILE A 13 -2.47 -35.91 -8.42
N ILE A 14 -3.80 -35.96 -8.41
CA ILE A 14 -4.65 -34.76 -8.41
C ILE A 14 -4.37 -33.93 -7.15
N GLY A 15 -4.25 -34.55 -5.99
CA GLY A 15 -3.89 -33.87 -4.74
C GLY A 15 -2.54 -33.17 -4.84
N VAL A 16 -1.50 -33.82 -5.39
CA VAL A 16 -0.18 -33.22 -5.61
C VAL A 16 -0.26 -32.07 -6.63
N LEU A 17 -1.01 -32.22 -7.72
CA LEU A 17 -1.19 -31.16 -8.71
C LEU A 17 -1.91 -29.94 -8.11
N ILE A 18 -2.96 -30.16 -7.32
CA ILE A 18 -3.66 -29.09 -6.58
C ILE A 18 -2.70 -28.42 -5.60
N LEU A 19 -1.89 -29.19 -4.88
CA LEU A 19 -0.91 -28.64 -3.94
C LEU A 19 0.18 -27.83 -4.66
N LEU A 20 0.66 -28.29 -5.81
CA LEU A 20 1.61 -27.56 -6.66
C LEU A 20 0.98 -26.28 -7.21
N VAL A 21 -0.30 -26.30 -7.60
CA VAL A 21 -1.04 -25.09 -7.95
C VAL A 21 -1.06 -24.16 -6.74
N ILE A 22 -1.55 -24.61 -5.57
CA ILE A 22 -1.61 -23.79 -4.36
C ILE A 22 -0.24 -23.18 -4.01
N ILE A 23 0.86 -23.96 -4.06
CA ILE A 23 2.23 -23.47 -3.80
C ILE A 23 2.68 -22.42 -4.81
N ASN A 24 2.31 -22.55 -6.09
CA ASN A 24 2.63 -21.54 -7.09
C ASN A 24 1.79 -20.26 -6.88
N PHE A 25 0.57 -20.37 -6.37
CA PHE A 25 -0.31 -19.23 -6.10
C PHE A 25 -0.13 -18.62 -4.70
N THR A 26 0.59 -19.26 -3.79
CA THR A 26 1.02 -18.62 -2.54
C THR A 26 2.07 -17.55 -2.82
N PRO A 27 1.95 -16.34 -2.23
CA PRO A 27 3.02 -15.35 -2.24
C PRO A 27 4.36 -16.01 -1.90
N LYS A 28 5.44 -15.68 -2.63
CA LYS A 28 6.73 -16.33 -2.39
C LYS A 28 7.13 -16.07 -0.93
N LEU A 29 7.28 -17.15 -0.16
CA LEU A 29 7.53 -17.13 1.29
C LEU A 29 8.76 -16.31 1.73
N SER A 30 9.69 -16.06 0.81
CA SER A 30 10.84 -15.17 1.04
C SER A 30 10.73 -13.97 0.12
N LEU A 31 10.71 -12.76 0.69
CA LEU A 31 10.79 -11.49 -0.05
C LEU A 31 12.20 -11.29 -0.60
N ALA A 32 13.20 -11.41 0.25
CA ALA A 32 14.60 -11.48 -0.16
C ALA A 32 14.87 -12.65 -1.12
N ASN A 33 15.84 -12.49 -2.00
CA ASN A 33 16.42 -13.58 -2.77
C ASN A 33 17.95 -13.53 -2.71
N ALA A 34 18.62 -14.65 -3.00
CA ALA A 34 20.08 -14.78 -2.85
C ALA A 34 20.91 -13.81 -3.73
N LYS A 35 20.29 -13.09 -4.65
CA LYS A 35 20.95 -12.10 -5.52
C LYS A 35 20.83 -10.68 -4.98
N MET A 36 20.08 -10.46 -3.90
CA MET A 36 19.87 -9.12 -3.37
C MET A 36 21.08 -8.66 -2.55
N SER A 37 21.50 -7.43 -2.81
CA SER A 37 22.41 -6.66 -1.96
C SER A 37 21.60 -5.79 -1.00
N VAL A 38 22.22 -5.27 0.05
CA VAL A 38 21.54 -4.46 1.07
C VAL A 38 22.27 -3.16 1.35
N PHE A 39 21.51 -2.07 1.46
CA PHE A 39 21.91 -0.85 2.13
C PHE A 39 21.30 -0.85 3.53
N VAL A 40 22.14 -0.66 4.54
CA VAL A 40 21.73 -0.59 5.94
C VAL A 40 21.71 0.88 6.33
N GLY A 41 20.55 1.39 6.68
CA GLY A 41 20.32 2.77 7.07
C GLY A 41 20.01 2.93 8.55
N ASP A 42 19.82 4.18 8.95
CA ASP A 42 19.48 4.55 10.32
C ASP A 42 18.03 4.23 10.64
N TRP A 43 17.15 4.20 9.64
CA TRP A 43 15.71 3.95 9.79
C TRP A 43 15.21 2.82 8.91
N VAL A 44 15.79 2.61 7.73
CA VAL A 44 15.36 1.56 6.80
C VAL A 44 16.52 0.68 6.34
N ASN A 45 16.19 -0.56 5.98
CA ASN A 45 17.09 -1.44 5.24
C ASN A 45 16.55 -1.65 3.82
N VAL A 46 17.34 -1.34 2.80
CA VAL A 46 16.94 -1.50 1.39
C VAL A 46 17.67 -2.66 0.76
N TYR A 47 16.92 -3.71 0.43
CA TYR A 47 17.36 -4.85 -0.35
C TYR A 47 17.06 -4.61 -1.83
N TYR A 48 18.04 -4.78 -2.70
CA TYR A 48 17.87 -4.54 -4.14
C TYR A 48 18.56 -5.62 -4.98
N GLU A 49 18.08 -5.82 -6.20
CA GLU A 49 18.66 -6.79 -7.14
C GLU A 49 19.89 -6.20 -7.87
N LYS A 50 19.77 -5.71 -9.11
CA LYS A 50 20.94 -5.27 -9.89
C LYS A 50 21.06 -3.76 -10.03
N GLU A 51 19.94 -3.05 -10.02
CA GLU A 51 19.87 -1.62 -10.31
C GLU A 51 20.34 -0.78 -9.12
N LYS A 52 21.64 -0.84 -8.83
CA LYS A 52 22.26 -0.27 -7.63
C LYS A 52 22.04 1.24 -7.47
N GLU A 53 22.24 2.01 -8.53
CA GLU A 53 22.14 3.47 -8.45
C GLU A 53 20.69 3.89 -8.21
N ALA A 54 19.73 3.28 -8.91
CA ALA A 54 18.31 3.53 -8.64
C ALA A 54 17.89 3.11 -7.23
N ALA A 55 18.40 1.97 -6.75
CA ALA A 55 18.18 1.55 -5.37
C ALA A 55 18.83 2.48 -4.35
N ARG A 56 19.97 3.10 -4.69
CA ARG A 56 20.65 4.07 -3.83
C ARG A 56 19.81 5.33 -3.69
N ASP A 57 19.31 5.88 -4.80
CA ASP A 57 18.45 7.06 -4.78
C ASP A 57 17.17 6.82 -3.95
N THR A 58 16.53 5.66 -4.12
CA THR A 58 15.39 5.26 -3.28
C THR A 58 15.77 5.11 -1.81
N PHE A 59 16.93 4.52 -1.53
CA PHE A 59 17.42 4.35 -0.15
C PHE A 59 17.68 5.67 0.55
N GLU A 60 18.37 6.60 -0.10
CA GLU A 60 18.69 7.91 0.50
C GLU A 60 17.41 8.67 0.84
N LEU A 61 16.45 8.71 -0.09
CA LEU A 61 15.14 9.33 0.15
C LEU A 61 14.37 8.66 1.29
N ALA A 62 14.35 7.33 1.31
CA ALA A 62 13.64 6.56 2.32
C ALA A 62 14.24 6.74 3.72
N ASP A 63 15.56 6.64 3.85
CA ASP A 63 16.25 6.74 5.14
C ASP A 63 16.21 8.17 5.69
N GLU A 64 16.26 9.18 4.82
CA GLU A 64 16.11 10.60 5.19
C GLU A 64 14.73 10.88 5.81
N ARG A 65 13.66 10.36 5.21
CA ARG A 65 12.28 10.73 5.60
C ARG A 65 11.57 9.73 6.51
N ALA A 66 12.07 8.51 6.65
CA ALA A 66 11.39 7.48 7.44
C ALA A 66 11.14 7.90 8.89
N LYS A 67 12.08 8.62 9.52
CA LYS A 67 11.92 9.17 10.87
C LYS A 67 10.77 10.18 10.94
N GLU A 68 10.80 11.16 10.05
CA GLU A 68 9.81 12.24 9.97
C GLU A 68 8.40 11.65 9.83
N LEU A 69 8.23 10.68 8.92
CA LEU A 69 6.95 10.01 8.69
C LEU A 69 6.47 9.22 9.92
N ALA A 70 7.38 8.54 10.62
CA ALA A 70 7.05 7.84 11.87
C ALA A 70 6.56 8.83 12.93
N GLU A 71 7.28 9.93 13.13
CA GLU A 71 6.94 10.97 14.11
C GLU A 71 5.62 11.67 13.76
N LEU A 72 5.34 11.91 12.47
CA LEU A 72 4.05 12.45 12.01
C LEU A 72 2.90 11.53 12.38
N LEU A 73 3.09 10.21 12.38
CA LEU A 73 2.08 9.26 12.84
C LEU A 73 2.10 8.98 14.35
N GLY A 74 3.01 9.62 15.09
CA GLY A 74 3.13 9.48 16.54
C GLY A 74 3.87 8.22 17.00
N LEU A 75 4.64 7.59 16.11
CA LEU A 75 5.58 6.52 16.43
C LEU A 75 6.91 7.16 16.89
N SER A 76 7.29 6.92 18.15
CA SER A 76 8.51 7.48 18.74
C SER A 76 9.69 6.50 18.73
N GLU A 77 9.41 5.20 18.56
CA GLU A 77 10.43 4.16 18.50
C GLU A 77 10.77 3.82 17.04
N LYS A 78 12.05 3.50 16.79
CA LYS A 78 12.50 3.01 15.49
C LYS A 78 11.81 1.69 15.17
N GLN A 79 11.25 1.61 13.96
CA GLN A 79 10.59 0.41 13.45
C GLN A 79 11.54 -0.38 12.52
N ASP A 80 11.36 -1.70 12.43
CA ASP A 80 12.09 -2.53 11.46
C ASP A 80 11.41 -2.46 10.09
N ILE A 81 11.73 -1.40 9.34
CA ILE A 81 11.26 -1.20 7.97
C ILE A 81 12.28 -1.78 6.99
N ARG A 82 11.84 -2.76 6.21
CA ARG A 82 12.67 -3.42 5.18
C ARG A 82 12.03 -3.21 3.83
N ILE A 83 12.79 -2.67 2.89
CA ILE A 83 12.33 -2.32 1.55
C ILE A 83 12.99 -3.29 0.57
N TYR A 84 12.18 -3.95 -0.26
CA TYR A 84 12.64 -4.89 -1.29
C TYR A 84 12.36 -4.31 -2.67
N ILE A 85 13.42 -3.89 -3.36
CA ILE A 85 13.37 -3.35 -4.71
C ILE A 85 13.67 -4.46 -5.71
N TYR A 86 12.71 -4.71 -6.61
CA TYR A 86 12.81 -5.70 -7.67
C TYR A 86 13.05 -5.02 -9.02
N ASP A 87 13.96 -5.55 -9.84
CA ASP A 87 14.27 -4.99 -11.16
C ASP A 87 13.05 -5.07 -12.11
N ASN A 88 12.09 -5.95 -11.83
CA ASN A 88 10.93 -6.19 -12.69
C ASN A 88 9.61 -6.12 -11.93
N GLN A 89 8.68 -5.27 -12.41
CA GLN A 89 7.36 -5.06 -11.83
C GLN A 89 6.57 -6.35 -11.63
N LYS A 90 6.59 -7.28 -12.59
CA LYS A 90 5.86 -8.56 -12.45
C LYS A 90 6.43 -9.42 -11.34
N THR A 91 7.74 -9.33 -11.07
CA THR A 91 8.38 -10.04 -9.95
C THR A 91 7.89 -9.48 -8.63
N MET A 92 7.87 -8.15 -8.47
CA MET A 92 7.30 -7.47 -7.31
C MET A 92 5.84 -7.87 -7.10
N GLN A 93 5.01 -7.74 -8.13
CA GLN A 93 3.59 -8.10 -8.08
C GLN A 93 3.35 -9.56 -7.68
N SER A 94 4.15 -10.47 -8.23
CA SER A 94 4.08 -11.90 -7.88
C SER A 94 4.56 -12.18 -6.45
N LYS A 95 5.40 -11.31 -5.87
CA LYS A 95 5.82 -11.42 -4.46
C LYS A 95 4.70 -11.05 -3.51
N LYS A 96 3.89 -10.04 -3.85
CA LYS A 96 2.70 -9.64 -3.08
C LYS A 96 1.53 -10.60 -3.25
N TYR A 97 1.10 -10.84 -4.49
CA TYR A 97 -0.17 -11.53 -4.78
C TYR A 97 0.01 -12.95 -5.33
N GLY A 98 1.23 -13.44 -5.54
CA GLY A 98 1.44 -14.70 -6.27
C GLY A 98 1.11 -14.56 -7.76
N PHE A 99 0.99 -15.66 -8.49
CA PHE A 99 0.78 -15.62 -9.95
C PHE A 99 -0.57 -15.06 -10.39
N ILE A 100 -1.56 -14.90 -9.50
CA ILE A 100 -2.84 -14.27 -9.87
C ILE A 100 -2.63 -12.81 -10.29
N ALA A 101 -1.57 -12.13 -9.81
CA ALA A 101 -1.24 -10.78 -10.21
C ALA A 101 -1.08 -10.61 -11.73
N LEU A 102 -0.53 -11.63 -12.40
CA LEU A 102 -0.31 -11.62 -13.85
C LEU A 102 -1.61 -11.59 -14.66
N ALA A 103 -2.71 -12.08 -14.08
CA ALA A 103 -4.03 -12.06 -14.69
C ALA A 103 -4.80 -10.75 -14.42
N LEU A 104 -4.37 -9.94 -13.45
CA LEU A 104 -5.06 -8.71 -13.04
C LEU A 104 -4.65 -7.48 -13.85
N GLY A 105 -3.58 -7.55 -14.65
CA GLY A 105 -3.18 -6.45 -15.56
C GLY A 105 -2.87 -5.13 -14.83
N LEU A 106 -2.24 -5.21 -13.65
CA LEU A 106 -2.00 -4.07 -12.76
C LEU A 106 -0.79 -3.23 -13.22
N ASP A 107 -0.81 -2.71 -14.45
CA ASP A 107 0.34 -1.97 -15.01
C ASP A 107 0.69 -0.70 -14.21
N TRP A 108 -0.26 -0.12 -13.48
CA TRP A 108 -0.08 1.03 -12.59
C TRP A 108 0.48 0.68 -11.20
N TYR A 109 0.54 -0.60 -10.84
CA TYR A 109 0.82 -1.00 -9.47
C TYR A 109 2.32 -1.32 -9.30
N ILE A 110 3.03 -0.44 -8.60
CA ILE A 110 4.50 -0.42 -8.52
C ILE A 110 5.07 -0.57 -7.10
N GLY A 111 4.22 -0.51 -6.07
CA GLY A 111 4.56 -0.69 -4.67
C GLY A 111 3.41 -1.30 -3.88
N ASP A 112 3.75 -1.91 -2.74
CA ASP A 112 2.83 -2.30 -1.65
C ASP A 112 3.66 -2.69 -0.40
N ASN A 113 3.02 -3.06 0.69
CA ASN A 113 3.63 -3.61 1.89
C ASN A 113 3.07 -5.00 2.31
N ILE A 114 3.85 -5.75 3.09
CA ILE A 114 3.39 -6.90 3.86
C ILE A 114 3.83 -6.66 5.29
N GLY A 115 2.92 -6.13 6.11
CA GLY A 115 3.28 -5.63 7.43
C GLY A 115 4.31 -4.50 7.31
N THR A 116 5.49 -4.66 7.90
CA THR A 116 6.58 -3.68 7.82
C THR A 116 7.52 -3.88 6.64
N ASP A 117 7.31 -4.92 5.84
CA ASP A 117 8.08 -5.18 4.63
C ASP A 117 7.49 -4.42 3.45
N VAL A 118 8.21 -3.44 2.92
CA VAL A 118 7.85 -2.67 1.72
C VAL A 118 8.37 -3.39 0.48
N LEU A 119 7.56 -3.47 -0.57
CA LEU A 119 7.91 -4.04 -1.87
C LEU A 119 7.83 -2.93 -2.92
N LEU A 120 8.84 -2.81 -3.77
CA LEU A 120 8.89 -1.80 -4.83
C LEU A 120 9.42 -2.36 -6.13
N THR A 121 8.93 -1.79 -7.23
CA THR A 121 9.57 -1.92 -8.54
C THR A 121 10.75 -0.95 -8.59
N SER A 122 11.84 -1.33 -9.24
CA SER A 122 13.01 -0.44 -9.40
C SER A 122 12.65 0.80 -10.24
N PRO A 123 13.03 2.02 -9.80
CA PRO A 123 12.87 3.22 -10.61
C PRO A 123 13.57 3.17 -11.96
N ALA A 124 14.66 2.39 -12.09
CA ALA A 124 15.33 2.16 -13.38
C ALA A 124 14.44 1.41 -14.40
N ASN A 125 13.42 0.71 -13.92
CA ASN A 125 12.49 -0.08 -14.72
C ASN A 125 11.05 0.22 -14.29
N PRO A 126 10.57 1.46 -14.44
CA PRO A 126 9.41 1.97 -13.69
C PRO A 126 8.06 1.38 -14.14
N GLY A 127 8.05 0.57 -15.20
CA GLY A 127 6.84 0.05 -15.84
C GLY A 127 6.40 0.94 -17.00
N LYS A 128 5.15 0.77 -17.43
CA LYS A 128 4.61 1.50 -18.60
C LYS A 128 3.91 2.81 -18.26
N VAL A 129 3.45 2.93 -17.01
CA VAL A 129 2.56 4.01 -16.57
C VAL A 129 3.30 5.05 -15.74
N HIS A 130 4.48 4.71 -15.23
CA HIS A 130 5.28 5.56 -14.35
C HIS A 130 6.62 5.90 -14.96
N ASP A 131 7.20 7.00 -14.48
CA ASP A 131 8.60 7.35 -14.72
C ASP A 131 9.48 7.06 -13.50
N TYR A 132 10.75 7.40 -13.61
CA TYR A 132 11.74 7.20 -12.57
C TYR A 132 11.38 7.92 -11.26
N GLU A 133 10.96 9.19 -11.35
CA GLU A 133 10.72 10.02 -10.18
C GLU A 133 9.44 9.60 -9.45
N ASN A 134 8.35 9.36 -10.19
CA ASN A 134 7.12 8.82 -9.61
C ASN A 134 7.36 7.48 -8.91
N ASN A 135 8.18 6.61 -9.50
CA ASN A 135 8.48 5.31 -8.92
C ASN A 135 9.39 5.40 -7.69
N LYS A 136 10.45 6.22 -7.76
CA LYS A 136 11.33 6.50 -6.60
C LYS A 136 10.52 7.05 -5.42
N ASN A 137 9.65 8.02 -5.66
CA ASN A 137 8.86 8.67 -4.61
C ASN A 137 7.77 7.76 -4.01
N ALA A 138 7.38 6.68 -4.70
CA ALA A 138 6.42 5.71 -4.18
C ALA A 138 6.90 5.07 -2.86
N VAL A 139 8.22 4.99 -2.61
CA VAL A 139 8.76 4.44 -1.36
C VAL A 139 8.19 5.11 -0.11
N LEU A 140 7.95 6.41 -0.15
CA LEU A 140 7.43 7.15 0.98
C LEU A 140 5.98 6.77 1.28
N HIS A 141 5.19 6.55 0.23
CA HIS A 141 3.81 6.06 0.34
C HIS A 141 3.78 4.68 1.00
N GLU A 142 4.63 3.77 0.53
CA GLU A 142 4.67 2.40 1.07
C GLU A 142 5.22 2.32 2.50
N ILE A 143 6.15 3.20 2.88
CA ILE A 143 6.61 3.31 4.28
C ILE A 143 5.46 3.73 5.19
N VAL A 144 4.60 4.65 4.75
CA VAL A 144 3.43 5.05 5.54
C VAL A 144 2.46 3.88 5.71
N HIS A 145 2.23 3.06 4.68
CA HIS A 145 1.45 1.83 4.83
C HIS A 145 2.05 0.88 5.89
N ALA A 146 3.37 0.73 5.93
CA ALA A 146 4.04 -0.06 6.95
C ALA A 146 3.81 0.50 8.36
N TYR A 147 3.85 1.82 8.54
CA TYR A 147 3.54 2.46 9.82
C TYR A 147 2.06 2.37 10.19
N ASN A 148 1.15 2.55 9.24
CA ASN A 148 -0.28 2.36 9.44
C ASN A 148 -0.57 0.94 9.92
N HIS A 149 0.08 -0.07 9.36
CA HIS A 149 -0.05 -1.45 9.81
C HIS A 149 0.40 -1.65 11.27
N ILE A 150 1.47 -0.99 11.70
CA ILE A 150 1.93 -1.04 13.10
C ILE A 150 0.91 -0.38 14.04
N LEU A 151 0.32 0.74 13.62
CA LEU A 151 -0.63 1.51 14.42
C LEU A 151 -1.99 0.80 14.53
N ASN A 152 -2.50 0.31 13.40
CA ASN A 152 -3.82 -0.26 13.26
C ASN A 152 -3.90 -1.12 11.98
N ASP A 153 -3.71 -2.43 12.13
CA ASP A 153 -3.80 -3.39 11.02
C ASP A 153 -5.22 -3.59 10.46
N ASN A 154 -6.23 -2.98 11.09
CA ASN A 154 -7.63 -3.03 10.71
C ASN A 154 -8.12 -1.70 10.09
N MET A 155 -7.21 -0.82 9.68
CA MET A 155 -7.56 0.41 8.94
C MET A 155 -8.34 0.08 7.65
N THR A 156 -9.28 0.94 7.25
CA THR A 156 -9.91 0.81 5.92
C THR A 156 -8.88 1.15 4.84
N TYR A 157 -9.04 0.59 3.64
CA TYR A 157 -8.15 0.93 2.53
C TYR A 157 -8.18 2.44 2.23
N TRP A 158 -9.33 3.09 2.46
CA TRP A 158 -9.50 4.54 2.33
C TRP A 158 -8.60 5.35 3.26
N VAL A 159 -8.65 5.09 4.56
CA VAL A 159 -7.84 5.85 5.54
C VAL A 159 -6.36 5.53 5.35
N ASP A 160 -6.03 4.26 5.09
CA ASP A 160 -4.66 3.80 4.87
C ASP A 160 -4.01 4.50 3.67
N ASN A 161 -4.70 4.52 2.53
CA ASN A 161 -4.22 5.21 1.32
C ASN A 161 -4.29 6.72 1.43
N GLY A 162 -5.28 7.26 2.15
CA GLY A 162 -5.38 8.69 2.41
C GLY A 162 -4.19 9.20 3.19
N LEU A 163 -3.83 8.53 4.30
CA LEU A 163 -2.65 8.87 5.11
C LEU A 163 -1.37 8.70 4.31
N ALA A 164 -1.23 7.59 3.58
CA ALA A 164 -0.06 7.33 2.73
C ALA A 164 0.11 8.39 1.65
N GLY A 165 -0.96 8.75 0.93
CA GLY A 165 -0.94 9.79 -0.08
C GLY A 165 -0.63 11.17 0.50
N TYR A 166 -1.29 11.54 1.61
CA TYR A 166 -1.11 12.85 2.24
C TYR A 166 0.31 13.05 2.77
N LEU A 167 0.83 12.09 3.54
CA LEU A 167 2.15 12.20 4.18
C LEU A 167 3.31 12.05 3.19
N SER A 168 3.14 11.23 2.15
CA SER A 168 4.15 11.12 1.08
C SER A 168 4.18 12.33 0.15
N GLY A 169 3.19 13.22 0.22
CA GLY A 169 3.08 14.39 -0.65
C GLY A 169 2.59 14.06 -2.05
N GLN A 170 1.91 12.93 -2.25
CA GLN A 170 1.26 12.55 -3.51
C GLN A 170 -0.04 13.34 -3.72
N ASN A 171 0.09 14.67 -3.77
CA ASN A 171 -1.02 15.58 -3.93
C ASN A 171 -1.66 15.40 -5.32
N PRO A 172 -2.97 15.09 -5.42
CA PRO A 172 -3.66 14.92 -6.69
C PRO A 172 -3.86 16.24 -7.47
N GLY A 173 -3.54 17.38 -6.86
CA GLY A 173 -3.79 18.71 -7.39
C GLY A 173 -5.26 19.07 -7.35
N ASP A 174 -5.73 19.77 -8.38
CA ASP A 174 -7.14 20.13 -8.49
C ASP A 174 -7.97 18.91 -8.89
N ILE A 175 -8.84 18.47 -7.98
CA ILE A 175 -9.72 17.32 -8.21
C ILE A 175 -11.03 17.68 -8.93
N ARG A 176 -11.20 18.93 -9.38
CA ARG A 176 -12.31 19.31 -10.26
C ARG A 176 -12.36 18.44 -11.50
N GLY A 177 -13.49 17.78 -11.71
CA GLY A 177 -13.69 16.90 -12.86
C GLY A 177 -13.21 15.46 -12.66
N TYR A 178 -12.78 15.06 -11.46
CA TYR A 178 -12.50 13.66 -11.11
C TYR A 178 -13.77 12.80 -11.01
N GLY A 179 -14.95 13.35 -11.33
CA GLY A 179 -16.20 12.60 -11.41
C GLY A 179 -16.99 12.62 -10.10
N THR A 180 -17.77 11.57 -9.86
CA THR A 180 -18.67 11.47 -8.71
C THR A 180 -17.88 11.31 -7.41
N ILE A 181 -18.26 12.06 -6.38
CA ILE A 181 -17.73 11.91 -5.02
C ILE A 181 -18.06 10.49 -4.51
N PRO A 182 -17.08 9.72 -4.00
CA PRO A 182 -17.31 8.37 -3.50
C PRO A 182 -18.34 8.34 -2.36
N THR A 183 -19.15 7.27 -2.32
CA THR A 183 -20.13 7.06 -1.24
C THR A 183 -19.45 6.66 0.07
N LEU A 184 -20.15 6.82 1.20
CA LEU A 184 -19.65 6.35 2.50
C LEU A 184 -19.26 4.86 2.46
N GLU A 185 -20.07 4.00 1.84
CA GLU A 185 -19.75 2.56 1.67
C GLU A 185 -18.43 2.35 0.90
N GLN A 186 -18.14 3.19 -0.10
CA GLN A 186 -16.88 3.11 -0.84
C GLN A 186 -15.66 3.52 0.01
N THR A 187 -15.83 4.36 1.04
CA THR A 187 -14.77 4.69 2.00
C THR A 187 -14.48 3.54 2.98
N GLN A 188 -15.39 2.57 3.11
CA GLN A 188 -15.26 1.45 4.05
C GLN A 188 -14.63 0.19 3.42
N ILE A 189 -14.17 0.25 2.17
CA ILE A 189 -13.67 -0.93 1.47
C ILE A 189 -12.41 -1.53 2.13
N LYS A 190 -12.34 -2.87 2.13
CA LYS A 190 -11.25 -3.66 2.70
C LYS A 190 -10.99 -4.93 1.87
N GLY A 191 -9.84 -5.56 2.14
CA GLY A 191 -9.50 -6.89 1.63
C GLY A 191 -8.90 -6.89 0.22
N LEU A 192 -8.70 -8.10 -0.32
CA LEU A 192 -7.85 -8.37 -1.48
C LEU A 192 -8.25 -7.62 -2.77
N THR A 193 -9.54 -7.28 -2.92
CA THR A 193 -10.05 -6.59 -4.13
C THR A 193 -10.11 -5.08 -3.97
N ALA A 194 -9.76 -4.54 -2.80
CA ALA A 194 -9.83 -3.11 -2.51
C ALA A 194 -9.03 -2.26 -3.51
N PRO A 195 -7.76 -2.58 -3.87
CA PRO A 195 -6.98 -1.74 -4.80
C PRO A 195 -7.66 -1.52 -6.16
N VAL A 196 -8.28 -2.58 -6.70
CA VAL A 196 -9.00 -2.53 -7.99
C VAL A 196 -10.27 -1.71 -7.87
N LYS A 197 -11.04 -1.90 -6.79
CA LYS A 197 -12.27 -1.13 -6.55
C LYS A 197 -11.95 0.35 -6.35
N PHE A 198 -10.91 0.66 -5.57
CA PHE A 198 -10.48 2.00 -5.23
C PHE A 198 -10.15 2.85 -6.45
N THR A 199 -9.47 2.24 -7.42
CA THR A 199 -9.12 2.90 -8.69
C THR A 199 -10.37 3.28 -9.49
N ASN A 200 -11.44 2.48 -9.45
CA ASN A 200 -12.65 2.70 -10.26
C ASN A 200 -13.47 3.93 -9.84
N PHE A 201 -13.24 4.48 -8.64
CA PHE A 201 -13.93 5.67 -8.14
C PHE A 201 -12.96 6.80 -7.77
N ASN A 202 -11.74 6.80 -8.31
CA ASN A 202 -10.71 7.80 -8.01
C ASN A 202 -10.36 7.91 -6.51
N GLY A 203 -10.37 6.76 -5.81
CA GLY A 203 -10.19 6.70 -4.36
C GLY A 203 -8.89 7.31 -3.87
N TYR A 204 -7.78 7.23 -4.63
CA TYR A 204 -6.50 7.83 -4.22
C TYR A 204 -6.61 9.35 -4.06
N ALA A 205 -7.21 10.03 -5.04
CA ALA A 205 -7.36 11.48 -5.00
C ALA A 205 -8.35 11.90 -3.90
N TYR A 206 -9.47 11.21 -3.77
CA TYR A 206 -10.47 11.58 -2.77
C TYR A 206 -10.10 11.21 -1.33
N SER A 207 -9.38 10.11 -1.11
CA SER A 207 -8.86 9.78 0.23
C SER A 207 -7.77 10.74 0.68
N TYR A 208 -6.95 11.27 -0.25
CA TYR A 208 -6.03 12.37 0.05
C TYR A 208 -6.80 13.60 0.57
N THR A 209 -7.84 14.04 -0.15
CA THR A 209 -8.60 15.23 0.26
C THR A 209 -9.43 14.99 1.51
N TYR A 210 -9.75 13.74 1.83
CA TYR A 210 -10.35 13.36 3.10
C TYR A 210 -9.41 13.64 4.27
N ILE A 211 -8.14 13.21 4.20
CA ILE A 211 -7.14 13.52 5.23
C ILE A 211 -6.86 15.03 5.30
N GLU A 212 -6.82 15.72 4.15
CA GLU A 212 -6.68 17.17 4.12
C GLU A 212 -7.82 17.87 4.89
N TYR A 213 -9.07 17.49 4.61
CA TYR A 213 -10.24 17.98 5.34
C TYR A 213 -10.14 17.72 6.84
N LEU A 214 -9.77 16.49 7.24
CA LEU A 214 -9.63 16.15 8.65
C LEU A 214 -8.57 17.02 9.32
N ASN A 215 -7.46 17.30 8.64
CA ASN A 215 -6.38 18.11 9.20
C ASN A 215 -6.82 19.56 9.38
N ASP A 216 -7.48 20.11 8.37
CA ASP A 216 -7.95 21.50 8.37
C ASP A 216 -9.06 21.74 9.40
N THR A 217 -9.85 20.71 9.71
CA THR A 217 -11.04 20.83 10.57
C THR A 217 -10.78 20.41 12.02
N TYR A 218 -10.03 19.32 12.23
CA TYR A 218 -9.88 18.68 13.54
C TYR A 218 -8.45 18.69 14.09
N SER A 219 -7.47 19.16 13.31
CA SER A 219 -6.03 19.09 13.57
C SER A 219 -5.39 17.71 13.41
N TRP A 220 -4.07 17.73 13.21
CA TRP A 220 -3.26 16.53 13.05
C TRP A 220 -3.20 15.63 14.29
N ASP A 221 -3.29 16.20 15.51
CA ASP A 221 -3.27 15.39 16.73
C ASP A 221 -4.53 14.50 16.84
N SER A 222 -5.69 15.00 16.38
CA SER A 222 -6.91 14.19 16.27
C SER A 222 -6.76 13.08 15.22
N ILE A 223 -6.09 13.36 14.10
CA ILE A 223 -5.78 12.35 13.07
C ILE A 223 -4.88 11.25 13.64
N ARG A 224 -3.86 11.59 14.45
CA ARG A 224 -3.00 10.60 15.10
C ARG A 224 -3.79 9.67 16.01
N GLU A 225 -4.74 10.20 16.78
CA GLU A 225 -5.60 9.37 17.62
C GLU A 225 -6.54 8.49 16.79
N PHE A 226 -7.10 9.05 15.71
CA PHE A 226 -7.92 8.31 14.77
C PHE A 226 -7.15 7.18 14.08
N ALA A 227 -5.92 7.43 13.62
CA ALA A 227 -5.10 6.42 12.93
C ALA A 227 -4.85 5.19 13.82
N LYS A 228 -4.67 5.39 15.13
CA LYS A 228 -4.47 4.31 16.12
C LYS A 228 -5.75 3.52 16.41
N THR A 229 -6.89 4.20 16.51
CA THR A 229 -8.11 3.60 17.08
C THR A 229 -9.16 3.25 16.02
N GLY A 230 -9.19 3.98 14.91
CA GLY A 230 -10.30 4.01 13.97
C GLY A 230 -11.60 4.57 14.54
N ASP A 231 -11.57 5.20 15.73
CA ASP A 231 -12.77 5.69 16.42
C ASP A 231 -13.02 7.16 16.07
N TYR A 232 -13.98 7.38 15.18
CA TYR A 232 -14.42 8.72 14.78
C TYR A 232 -14.93 9.56 15.95
N LYS A 233 -15.68 8.95 16.87
CA LYS A 233 -16.32 9.70 17.96
C LYS A 233 -15.29 10.15 18.98
N ALA A 234 -14.34 9.29 19.29
CA ALA A 234 -13.24 9.62 20.20
C ALA A 234 -12.31 10.68 19.60
N ALA A 235 -11.94 10.54 18.31
CA ALA A 235 -10.99 11.44 17.67
C ALA A 235 -11.59 12.79 17.26
N PHE A 236 -12.83 12.81 16.77
CA PHE A 236 -13.41 13.99 16.12
C PHE A 236 -14.69 14.49 16.80
N GLY A 237 -15.23 13.78 17.79
CA GLY A 237 -16.46 14.17 18.48
C GLY A 237 -17.74 13.99 17.66
N ALA A 238 -17.65 13.44 16.45
CA ALA A 238 -18.77 13.16 15.54
C ALA A 238 -18.72 11.70 15.08
N ASP A 239 -19.84 11.17 14.57
CA ASP A 239 -19.84 9.83 13.99
C ASP A 239 -19.30 9.83 12.55
N GLU A 240 -19.07 8.65 11.99
CA GLU A 240 -18.50 8.52 10.64
C GLU A 240 -19.38 9.17 9.57
N GLN A 241 -20.71 9.10 9.72
CA GLN A 241 -21.66 9.67 8.77
C GLN A 241 -21.56 11.20 8.77
N ASP A 242 -21.57 11.82 9.95
CA ASP A 242 -21.41 13.26 10.12
C ASP A 242 -20.07 13.75 9.53
N ILE A 243 -18.98 13.02 9.77
CA ILE A 243 -17.65 13.35 9.24
C ILE A 243 -17.63 13.25 7.71
N TYR A 244 -18.23 12.20 7.15
CA TYR A 244 -18.35 12.01 5.71
C TYR A 244 -19.17 13.13 5.05
N ASP A 245 -20.34 13.48 5.61
CA ASP A 245 -21.21 14.51 5.04
C ASP A 245 -20.51 15.88 5.06
N ALA A 246 -19.83 16.22 6.16
CA ALA A 246 -19.05 17.45 6.26
C ALA A 246 -17.83 17.48 5.30
N TRP A 247 -17.19 16.34 5.04
CA TRP A 247 -16.15 16.24 4.00
C TRP A 247 -16.72 16.49 2.60
N VAL A 248 -17.89 15.92 2.28
CA VAL A 248 -18.56 16.16 0.99
C VAL A 248 -18.86 17.65 0.81
N GLU A 249 -19.33 18.33 1.85
CA GLU A 249 -19.53 19.79 1.83
C GLU A 249 -18.22 20.56 1.65
N TYR A 250 -17.16 20.17 2.36
CA TYR A 250 -15.82 20.76 2.22
C TYR A 250 -15.32 20.70 0.77
N LEU A 251 -15.55 19.58 0.07
CA LEU A 251 -15.20 19.45 -1.35
C LEU A 251 -15.96 20.45 -2.22
N GLY A 252 -17.26 20.64 -1.95
CA GLY A 252 -18.11 21.59 -2.68
C GLY A 252 -17.70 23.05 -2.50
N VAL A 253 -17.04 23.40 -1.40
CA VAL A 253 -16.56 24.76 -1.11
C VAL A 253 -15.18 25.04 -1.70
N ARG A 254 -14.27 24.06 -1.72
CA ARG A 254 -12.88 24.24 -2.20
C ARG A 254 -12.65 23.86 -3.66
N HIS A 255 -13.50 23.02 -4.24
CA HIS A 255 -13.31 22.46 -5.58
C HIS A 255 -14.47 22.81 -6.53
N HIS A 256 -15.10 23.97 -6.37
CA HIS A 256 -15.92 24.61 -7.39
C HIS A 256 -15.47 26.07 -7.54
#